data_AF-A0A127I610-F1
#
_entry.id   AF-A0A127I610-F1
#
_cell.length_a   1.000
_cell.length_b   1.000
_cell.length_c   1.000
_cell.angle_alpha   90.00
_cell.angle_beta   90.00
_cell.angle_gamma   90.00
#
_symmetry.space_group_name_H-M   'P 1'
#
loop_
_entity.id
_entity.type
_entity.pdbx_description
1 polymer ?
#
loop_
_entity_poly.entity_id
_entity_poly.type
_entity_poly.pdbx_seq_one_letter_code
_entity_poly.pdbx_strand_id
1 'polypeptide(L)'
;MARFWSKGWVLGALMVSHQALAYCWEEAASHYNIEPELLQAIAVVESGNRAQAMNHANRNGTRDIGLMQINSIHLPRLLKQGITEDRLLNEPCLSVEVGASILAEFIQRFGYNWTAVGSYNVGAGAGPEREALRLQYAQKIWAYYEQLVAHRY
;
A
#
# COMPACT_ATOMS: atom_id res chain seq x y z
N MET A 1 66.97 3.84 -15.61
CA MET A 1 65.76 3.28 -16.27
C MET A 1 64.83 2.73 -15.20
N ALA A 2 63.57 3.14 -15.28
CA ALA A 2 62.35 2.93 -14.47
C ALA A 2 62.36 2.04 -13.20
N ARG A 3 62.00 2.65 -12.05
CA ARG A 3 61.39 1.98 -10.88
C ARG A 3 59.91 1.71 -11.19
N PHE A 4 59.52 0.45 -11.28
CA PHE A 4 58.11 0.06 -11.31
C PHE A 4 57.54 0.07 -9.89
N TRP A 5 56.57 0.94 -9.64
CA TRP A 5 55.75 0.93 -8.42
C TRP A 5 54.40 0.32 -8.82
N SER A 6 54.18 -0.96 -8.48
CA SER A 6 52.88 -1.60 -8.64
C SER A 6 51.93 -1.06 -7.57
N LYS A 7 51.09 -0.10 -7.94
CA LYS A 7 49.93 0.28 -7.13
C LYS A 7 48.90 -0.83 -7.25
N GLY A 8 48.84 -1.72 -6.26
CA GLY A 8 47.76 -2.70 -6.15
C GLY A 8 46.45 -1.98 -5.83
N TRP A 9 45.49 -2.03 -6.75
CA TRP A 9 44.14 -1.54 -6.53
C TRP A 9 43.34 -2.67 -5.88
N VAL A 10 43.12 -2.57 -4.56
CA VAL A 10 42.16 -3.44 -3.88
C VAL A 10 40.75 -2.90 -4.20
N LEU A 11 40.06 -3.57 -5.13
CA LEU A 11 38.64 -3.35 -5.39
C LEU A 11 37.83 -3.98 -4.25
N GLY A 12 37.47 -3.18 -3.25
CA GLY A 12 36.50 -3.57 -2.23
C GLY A 12 35.08 -3.57 -2.82
N ALA A 13 34.50 -4.75 -3.01
CA ALA A 13 33.11 -4.89 -3.41
C ALA A 13 32.19 -4.51 -2.24
N LEU A 14 31.54 -3.35 -2.32
CA LEU A 14 30.49 -2.94 -1.38
C LEU A 14 29.21 -3.71 -1.72
N MET A 15 28.87 -4.72 -0.90
CA MET A 15 27.54 -5.34 -0.96
C MET A 15 26.52 -4.36 -0.39
N VAL A 16 25.76 -3.70 -1.26
CA VAL A 16 24.61 -2.88 -0.86
C VAL A 16 23.47 -3.82 -0.48
N SER A 17 23.33 -4.09 0.82
CA SER A 17 22.18 -4.80 1.37
C SER A 17 20.92 -3.96 1.14
N HIS A 18 20.07 -4.37 0.19
CA HIS A 18 18.72 -3.82 0.08
C HIS A 18 17.94 -4.26 1.32
N GLN A 19 17.45 -3.31 2.11
CA GLN A 19 16.49 -3.62 3.17
C GLN A 19 15.19 -4.06 2.48
N ALA A 20 14.89 -5.36 2.52
CA ALA A 20 13.57 -5.86 2.17
C ALA A 20 12.59 -5.40 3.27
N LEU A 21 11.65 -4.54 2.91
CA LEU A 21 10.59 -4.10 3.81
C LEU A 21 9.53 -5.21 3.89
N ALA A 22 9.45 -5.89 5.02
CA ALA A 22 8.44 -6.91 5.29
C ALA A 22 7.17 -6.24 5.85
N TYR A 23 6.25 -5.85 4.98
CA TYR A 23 4.99 -5.19 5.37
C TYR A 23 3.83 -6.15 5.65
N CYS A 24 4.14 -7.41 6.00
CA CYS A 24 3.14 -8.43 6.33
C CYS A 24 2.07 -8.67 5.24
N TRP A 25 2.48 -8.54 3.96
CA TRP A 25 1.58 -8.69 2.81
C TRP A 25 0.84 -10.03 2.80
N GLU A 26 1.57 -11.14 2.93
CA GLU A 26 1.02 -12.50 2.90
C GLU A 26 0.07 -12.78 4.07
N GLU A 27 0.42 -12.31 5.27
CA GLU A 27 -0.39 -12.51 6.48
C GLU A 27 -1.76 -11.83 6.31
N ALA A 28 -1.76 -10.52 6.01
CA ALA A 28 -2.99 -9.77 5.82
C ALA A 28 -3.80 -10.28 4.62
N ALA A 29 -3.14 -10.59 3.51
CA ALA A 29 -3.75 -11.24 2.34
C ALA A 29 -4.52 -12.51 2.74
N SER A 30 -3.89 -13.38 3.53
CA SER A 30 -4.47 -14.65 3.96
C SER A 30 -5.70 -14.46 4.86
N HIS A 31 -5.69 -13.46 5.75
CA HIS A 31 -6.81 -13.17 6.65
C HIS A 31 -8.10 -12.82 5.90
N TYR A 32 -7.98 -12.11 4.78
CA TYR A 32 -9.13 -11.58 4.02
C TYR A 32 -9.36 -12.28 2.68
N ASN A 33 -8.57 -13.30 2.35
CA ASN A 33 -8.60 -14.00 1.06
C ASN A 33 -8.42 -13.04 -0.13
N ILE A 34 -7.41 -12.16 -0.01
CA ILE A 34 -7.02 -11.15 -1.00
C ILE A 34 -5.61 -11.48 -1.49
N GLU A 35 -5.30 -11.32 -2.76
CA GLU A 35 -3.96 -11.53 -3.29
C GLU A 35 -2.97 -10.49 -2.71
N PRO A 36 -1.80 -10.91 -2.22
CA PRO A 36 -0.83 -9.98 -1.62
C PRO A 36 -0.30 -8.96 -2.63
N GLU A 37 -0.25 -9.28 -3.93
CA GLU A 37 0.10 -8.33 -5.00
C GLU A 37 -0.92 -7.19 -5.11
N LEU A 38 -2.19 -7.46 -4.84
CA LEU A 38 -3.22 -6.42 -4.88
C LEU A 38 -3.01 -5.43 -3.75
N LEU A 39 -2.70 -5.91 -2.55
CA LEU A 39 -2.36 -5.04 -1.40
C LEU A 39 -1.09 -4.22 -1.67
N GLN A 40 -0.07 -4.84 -2.26
CA GLN A 40 1.16 -4.16 -2.68
C GLN A 40 0.89 -3.07 -3.73
N ALA A 41 0.08 -3.38 -4.76
CA ALA A 41 -0.29 -2.42 -5.79
C ALA A 41 -1.06 -1.22 -5.21
N ILE A 42 -1.96 -1.47 -4.25
CA ILE A 42 -2.65 -0.41 -3.50
C ILE A 42 -1.66 0.45 -2.74
N ALA A 43 -0.73 -0.13 -1.97
CA ALA A 43 0.25 0.65 -1.22
C ALA A 43 1.16 1.51 -2.11
N VAL A 44 1.51 1.02 -3.31
CA VAL A 44 2.25 1.81 -4.31
C VAL A 44 1.44 3.02 -4.77
N VAL A 45 0.16 2.82 -5.13
CA VAL A 45 -0.70 3.93 -5.58
C VAL A 45 -1.02 4.91 -4.47
N GLU A 46 -1.22 4.42 -3.24
CA GLU A 46 -1.60 5.23 -2.08
C GLU A 46 -0.44 6.05 -1.53
N SER A 47 0.69 5.42 -1.21
CA SER A 47 1.81 6.10 -0.54
C SER A 47 3.11 6.10 -1.34
N GLY A 48 3.20 5.31 -2.41
CA GLY A 48 4.48 5.01 -3.06
C GLY A 48 5.37 4.15 -2.16
N ASN A 49 4.78 3.22 -1.39
CA ASN A 49 5.45 2.41 -0.37
C ASN A 49 6.15 3.23 0.73
N ARG A 50 5.60 4.40 1.08
CA ARG A 50 6.12 5.23 2.18
C ARG A 50 5.31 4.97 3.44
N ALA A 51 5.85 4.15 4.34
CA ALA A 51 5.18 3.73 5.57
C ALA A 51 4.64 4.90 6.42
N GLN A 52 5.39 5.99 6.51
CA GLN A 52 5.05 7.18 7.31
C GLN A 52 4.40 8.30 6.47
N ALA A 53 3.74 7.96 5.36
CA ALA A 53 3.03 8.95 4.54
C ALA A 53 1.81 9.52 5.28
N MET A 54 1.58 10.82 5.11
CA MET A 54 0.40 11.51 5.61
C MET A 54 -0.09 12.50 4.56
N ASN A 55 -1.38 12.44 4.24
CA ASN A 55 -2.02 13.35 3.30
C ASN A 55 -3.15 14.14 3.97
N HIS A 56 -3.02 15.47 4.03
CA HIS A 56 -4.01 16.38 4.62
C HIS A 56 -4.86 17.14 3.58
N ALA A 57 -4.75 16.78 2.30
CA ALA A 57 -5.36 17.54 1.20
C ALA A 57 -6.87 17.27 1.00
N ASN A 58 -7.49 16.41 1.81
CA ASN A 58 -8.89 16.04 1.61
C ASN A 58 -9.81 17.21 1.95
N ARG A 59 -10.70 17.57 1.01
CA ARG A 59 -11.59 18.73 1.11
C ARG A 59 -12.56 18.69 2.28
N ASN A 60 -12.86 17.48 2.78
CA ASN A 60 -13.76 17.26 3.91
C ASN A 60 -13.05 17.35 5.28
N GLY A 61 -11.77 17.73 5.32
CA GLY A 61 -10.99 17.86 6.55
C GLY A 61 -10.48 16.54 7.13
N THR A 62 -10.74 15.41 6.46
CA THR A 62 -10.09 14.13 6.80
C THR A 62 -8.63 14.14 6.33
N ARG A 63 -7.87 13.13 6.75
CA ARG A 63 -6.50 12.88 6.28
C ARG A 63 -6.28 11.40 6.05
N ASP A 64 -5.34 11.07 5.19
CA ASP A 64 -4.99 9.68 4.88
C ASP A 64 -3.65 9.31 5.50
N ILE A 65 -3.62 8.17 6.18
CA ILE A 65 -2.60 7.85 7.19
C ILE A 65 -1.84 6.58 6.83
N GLY A 66 -0.52 6.67 6.80
CA GLY A 66 0.39 5.54 6.71
C GLY A 66 0.51 4.90 5.32
N LEU A 67 1.09 3.69 5.30
CA LEU A 67 1.42 2.92 4.09
C LEU A 67 0.21 2.72 3.16
N MET A 68 -0.95 2.39 3.72
CA MET A 68 -2.20 2.12 3.00
C MET A 68 -3.13 3.34 2.94
N GLN A 69 -2.66 4.53 3.35
CA GLN A 69 -3.42 5.78 3.35
C GLN A 69 -4.82 5.62 3.95
N ILE A 70 -4.89 5.08 5.17
CA ILE A 70 -6.16 4.86 5.87
C ILE A 70 -6.79 6.22 6.17
N ASN A 71 -7.98 6.47 5.62
CA ASN A 71 -8.67 7.73 5.86
C ASN A 71 -9.08 7.86 7.34
N SER A 72 -8.87 9.04 7.92
CA SER A 72 -9.12 9.33 9.33
C SER A 72 -10.59 9.18 9.74
N ILE A 73 -11.52 9.08 8.79
CA ILE A 73 -12.94 8.74 9.05
C ILE A 73 -13.10 7.40 9.78
N HIS A 74 -12.14 6.47 9.64
CA HIS A 74 -12.16 5.19 10.32
C HIS A 74 -11.62 5.26 11.76
N LEU A 75 -10.91 6.32 12.17
CA LEU A 75 -10.31 6.41 13.51
C LEU A 75 -11.31 6.20 14.65
N PRO A 76 -12.55 6.73 14.64
CA PRO A 76 -13.50 6.51 15.74
C PRO A 76 -13.82 5.03 16.01
N ARG A 77 -13.81 4.17 14.97
CA ARG A 77 -13.98 2.71 15.16
C ARG A 77 -12.66 2.02 15.53
N LEU A 78 -11.56 2.42 14.90
CA LEU A 78 -10.23 1.83 15.09
C LEU A 78 -9.70 2.10 16.51
N LEU A 79 -9.98 3.27 17.08
CA LEU A 79 -9.59 3.62 18.45
C LEU A 79 -10.23 2.69 19.48
N LYS A 80 -11.43 2.16 19.23
CA LYS A 80 -12.07 1.16 20.12
C LYS A 80 -11.33 -0.17 20.14
N GLN A 81 -10.50 -0.43 19.13
CA GLN A 81 -9.63 -1.60 19.02
C GLN A 81 -8.19 -1.28 19.46
N GLY A 82 -7.94 -0.10 20.02
CA GLY A 82 -6.60 0.36 20.39
C GLY A 82 -5.71 0.73 19.21
N ILE A 83 -6.28 0.92 18.02
CA ILE A 83 -5.54 1.34 16.81
C ILE A 83 -5.61 2.86 16.73
N THR A 84 -4.47 3.50 16.91
CA THR A 84 -4.33 4.96 16.86
C THR A 84 -3.70 5.39 15.54
N GLU A 85 -3.80 6.67 15.22
CA GLU A 85 -3.09 7.26 14.09
C GLU A 85 -1.57 7.04 14.15
N ASP A 86 -0.98 7.22 15.33
CA ASP A 86 0.45 7.02 15.52
C ASP A 86 0.86 5.58 15.19
N ARG A 87 0.06 4.60 15.61
CA ARG A 87 0.29 3.20 15.25
C ARG A 87 0.14 2.97 13.75
N LEU A 88 -0.84 3.57 13.09
CA LEU A 88 -0.99 3.48 11.62
C LEU A 88 0.20 4.06 10.85
N LEU A 89 0.89 5.07 11.40
CA LEU A 89 2.11 5.65 10.81
C LEU A 89 3.36 4.81 11.08
N ASN A 90 3.49 4.29 12.30
CA ASN A 90 4.73 3.70 12.79
C ASN A 90 4.76 2.16 12.70
N GLU A 91 3.59 1.51 12.54
CA GLU A 91 3.44 0.06 12.39
C GLU A 91 2.93 -0.25 10.97
N PRO A 92 3.81 -0.37 9.95
CA PRO A 92 3.36 -0.55 8.57
C PRO A 92 2.54 -1.83 8.36
N CYS A 93 2.86 -2.92 9.04
CA CYS A 93 2.03 -4.13 9.01
C CYS A 93 0.61 -3.90 9.53
N LEU A 94 0.43 -3.05 10.54
CA LEU A 94 -0.91 -2.67 11.01
C LEU A 94 -1.64 -1.84 9.96
N SER A 95 -0.93 -0.94 9.27
CA SER A 95 -1.50 -0.19 8.15
C SER A 95 -1.99 -1.14 7.04
N VAL A 96 -1.20 -2.17 6.69
CA VAL A 96 -1.60 -3.21 5.73
C VAL A 96 -2.82 -4.00 6.20
N GLU A 97 -2.80 -4.50 7.44
CA GLU A 97 -3.91 -5.26 8.02
C GLU A 97 -5.22 -4.43 8.03
N VAL A 98 -5.16 -3.17 8.45
CA VAL A 98 -6.32 -2.27 8.44
C VAL A 98 -6.80 -1.97 7.02
N GLY A 99 -5.88 -1.71 6.09
CA GLY A 99 -6.21 -1.51 4.68
C GLY A 99 -6.89 -2.72 4.06
N ALA A 100 -6.35 -3.92 4.29
CA ALA A 100 -6.95 -5.17 3.83
C ALA A 100 -8.36 -5.39 4.43
N SER A 101 -8.56 -5.09 5.72
CA SER A 101 -9.87 -5.16 6.36
C SER A 101 -10.91 -4.23 5.72
N ILE A 102 -10.52 -3.01 5.35
CA ILE A 102 -11.39 -2.04 4.67
C ILE A 102 -11.71 -2.50 3.25
N LEU A 103 -10.71 -3.01 2.53
CA LEU A 103 -10.92 -3.57 1.19
C LEU A 103 -11.88 -4.77 1.25
N ALA A 104 -11.76 -5.63 2.26
CA ALA A 104 -12.66 -6.75 2.49
C ALA A 104 -14.12 -6.31 2.70
N GLU A 105 -14.37 -5.19 3.39
CA GLU A 105 -15.71 -4.62 3.52
C GLU A 105 -16.30 -4.24 2.14
N PHE A 106 -15.49 -3.68 1.24
CA PHE A 106 -15.94 -3.38 -0.13
C PHE A 106 -16.12 -4.64 -0.97
N ILE A 107 -15.25 -5.64 -0.84
CA ILE A 107 -15.38 -6.94 -1.50
C ILE A 107 -16.66 -7.64 -1.05
N GLN A 108 -16.97 -7.63 0.24
CA GLN A 108 -18.21 -8.19 0.77
C GLN A 108 -19.45 -7.52 0.15
N ARG A 109 -19.38 -6.21 -0.09
CA ARG A 109 -20.50 -5.44 -0.62
C ARG A 109 -20.69 -5.59 -2.13
N PHE A 110 -19.60 -5.59 -2.89
CA PHE A 110 -19.65 -5.49 -4.35
C PHE A 110 -19.22 -6.78 -5.07
N GLY A 111 -18.75 -7.78 -4.33
CA GLY A 111 -18.05 -8.93 -4.87
C GLY A 111 -16.56 -8.63 -5.10
N TYR A 112 -15.76 -9.68 -5.29
CA TYR A 112 -14.34 -9.49 -5.54
C TYR A 112 -14.09 -9.06 -6.99
N ASN A 113 -14.10 -7.74 -7.22
CA ASN A 113 -13.95 -7.14 -8.55
C ASN A 113 -13.39 -5.70 -8.47
N TRP A 114 -13.19 -5.09 -9.63
CA TRP A 114 -12.65 -3.74 -9.76
C TRP A 114 -13.55 -2.64 -9.16
N THR A 115 -14.84 -2.87 -9.01
CA THR A 115 -15.73 -1.93 -8.30
C THR A 115 -15.41 -1.92 -6.81
N ALA A 116 -15.12 -3.08 -6.20
CA ALA A 116 -14.67 -3.14 -4.80
C ALA A 116 -13.31 -2.43 -4.62
N VAL A 117 -12.34 -2.70 -5.48
CA VAL A 117 -11.02 -2.05 -5.46
C VAL A 117 -11.15 -0.54 -5.64
N GLY A 118 -11.91 -0.08 -6.65
CA GLY A 118 -12.18 1.34 -6.87
C GLY A 118 -12.88 2.02 -5.69
N SER A 119 -13.72 1.29 -4.97
CA SER A 119 -14.43 1.80 -3.80
C SER A 119 -13.51 2.05 -2.60
N TYR A 120 -12.30 1.49 -2.58
CA TYR A 120 -11.30 1.81 -1.57
C TYR A 120 -10.95 3.31 -1.58
N ASN A 121 -10.90 3.93 -2.78
CA ASN A 121 -10.58 5.35 -2.95
C ASN A 121 -11.77 6.27 -2.64
N VAL A 122 -12.93 6.01 -3.25
CA VAL A 122 -14.08 6.97 -3.23
C VAL A 122 -15.28 6.49 -2.41
N GLY A 123 -15.15 5.35 -1.74
CA GLY A 123 -16.20 4.72 -0.96
C GLY A 123 -17.31 4.08 -1.81
N ALA A 124 -18.32 3.56 -1.12
CA ALA A 124 -19.42 2.80 -1.70
C ALA A 124 -20.61 3.64 -2.21
N GLY A 125 -20.48 4.96 -2.28
CA GLY A 125 -21.56 5.85 -2.71
C GLY A 125 -21.95 5.65 -4.17
N ALA A 126 -23.23 5.78 -4.50
CA ALA A 126 -23.70 5.69 -5.89
C ALA A 126 -23.41 6.98 -6.68
N GLY A 127 -23.53 6.90 -8.01
CA GLY A 127 -23.48 8.02 -8.94
C GLY A 127 -22.42 7.86 -10.05
N PRO A 128 -22.65 8.42 -11.25
CA PRO A 128 -21.76 8.25 -12.41
C PRO A 128 -20.37 8.85 -12.19
N GLU A 129 -20.27 9.96 -11.45
CA GLU A 129 -18.98 10.58 -11.13
C GLU A 129 -18.10 9.66 -10.27
N ARG A 130 -18.68 9.04 -9.23
CA ARG A 130 -17.97 8.07 -8.39
C ARG A 130 -17.56 6.85 -9.18
N GLU A 131 -18.43 6.35 -10.07
CA GLU A 131 -18.11 5.19 -10.89
C GLU A 131 -16.91 5.46 -11.82
N ALA A 132 -16.86 6.65 -12.42
CA ALA A 132 -15.70 7.06 -13.21
C ALA A 132 -14.41 7.11 -12.36
N LEU A 133 -14.48 7.63 -11.13
CA LEU A 133 -13.32 7.67 -10.23
C LEU A 133 -12.88 6.27 -9.78
N ARG A 134 -13.81 5.35 -9.51
CA ARG A 134 -13.50 3.94 -9.22
C ARG A 134 -12.75 3.30 -10.36
N LEU A 135 -13.21 3.49 -11.59
CA LEU A 135 -12.57 2.93 -12.77
C LEU A 135 -11.17 3.49 -12.99
N GLN A 136 -11.00 4.81 -12.84
CA GLN A 136 -9.68 5.45 -12.94
C GLN A 136 -8.70 4.92 -11.88
N TYR A 137 -9.17 4.73 -10.65
CA TYR A 137 -8.35 4.15 -9.58
C TYR A 137 -8.01 2.68 -9.87
N ALA A 138 -9.01 1.86 -10.22
CA ALA A 138 -8.82 0.46 -10.57
C ALA A 138 -7.80 0.27 -11.71
N GLN A 139 -7.82 1.12 -12.73
CA GLN A 139 -6.83 1.08 -13.83
C GLN A 139 -5.40 1.35 -13.34
N LYS A 140 -5.21 2.29 -12.41
CA LYS A 140 -3.89 2.54 -11.80
C LYS A 140 -3.41 1.33 -11.02
N ILE A 141 -4.28 0.73 -10.22
CA ILE A 141 -3.97 -0.47 -9.43
C ILE A 141 -3.62 -1.64 -10.35
N TRP A 142 -4.41 -1.88 -11.40
CA TRP A 142 -4.16 -2.94 -12.38
C TRP A 142 -2.75 -2.86 -12.97
N ALA A 143 -2.30 -1.66 -13.36
CA ALA A 143 -0.99 -1.47 -13.98
C ALA A 143 0.17 -1.95 -13.08
N TYR A 144 0.07 -1.78 -11.76
CA TYR A 144 1.08 -2.30 -10.81
C TYR A 144 0.84 -3.77 -10.47
N TYR A 145 -0.42 -4.16 -10.28
CA TYR A 145 -0.79 -5.53 -9.96
C TYR A 145 -0.32 -6.52 -11.03
N GLU A 146 -0.53 -6.20 -12.32
CA GLU A 146 -0.13 -7.05 -13.44
C GLU A 146 1.39 -7.28 -13.48
N GLN A 147 2.18 -6.24 -13.18
CA GLN A 147 3.64 -6.37 -13.09
C GLN A 147 4.07 -7.26 -11.93
N LEU A 148 3.46 -7.08 -10.75
CA LEU A 148 3.76 -7.89 -9.57
C LEU A 148 3.42 -9.37 -9.78
N VAL A 149 2.27 -9.65 -10.39
CA VAL A 149 1.86 -11.03 -10.72
C VAL A 149 2.78 -11.64 -11.78
N ALA A 150 3.21 -10.86 -12.78
CA ALA A 150 4.13 -11.35 -13.81
C ALA A 150 5.52 -11.73 -13.26
N HIS A 151 5.93 -11.16 -12.12
CA HIS A 151 7.19 -11.51 -11.46
C HIS A 151 7.08 -12.69 -10.47
N ARG A 152 5.86 -13.16 -10.19
CA ARG A 152 5.61 -14.32 -9.33
C ARG A 152 5.89 -15.65 -10.05
N TYR A 153 5.78 -15.66 -11.38
CA TYR A 153 5.93 -16.84 -12.24
C TYR A 153 7.11 -16.66 -13.21
#